data_AF-A0A167A5V7-F1
#
_entry.id   AF-A0A167A5V7-F1
#
_cell.length_a   1.000
_cell.length_b   1.000
_cell.length_c   1.000
_cell.angle_alpha   90.00
_cell.angle_beta   90.00
_cell.angle_gamma   90.00
#
_symmetry.space_group_name_H-M   'P 1'
#
loop_
_entity.id
_entity.type
_entity.pdbx_description
1 polymer ?
#
loop_
_entity_poly.entity_id
_entity_poly.type
_entity_poly.pdbx_seq_one_letter_code
_entity_poly.pdbx_strand_id
1 'polypeptide(L)'
;MTTHNAIFVLFCGGEITLTNEDYAPSSLQSEGYIHACTATQVEVVYQRFYANLDSVKVAVIDPRRVNAKLVFEAPSEPMDAHTGFPHIYGKLNLDAVVDIVDYQLFTHQEITPDILDVLAHYRFDRLPVEGTLYKSTWRADNELGDSTPVGTAMMGMYCSALKSVSCFHRLTHDEVWHFYQGDAFNLYLLYPDGTSQTIVMGTDFSKGQQIQCRIPAGVWQAGELAPGGQYALFGCTMAPGFTGDCFEAADHDALKQSYPEMAAVCNRLAINNHETKMPAGFAS
;
A
#
# COMPACT_ATOMS: atom_id res chain seq x y z
N MET A 1 1.74 -27.91 7.79
CA MET A 1 0.79 -27.16 6.94
C MET A 1 1.61 -26.56 5.83
N THR A 2 1.26 -26.78 4.56
CA THR A 2 1.90 -26.07 3.45
C THR A 2 1.60 -24.58 3.62
N THR A 3 2.64 -23.79 3.83
CA THR A 3 2.54 -22.32 3.87
C THR A 3 2.34 -21.85 2.43
N HIS A 4 1.21 -21.23 2.15
CA HIS A 4 0.88 -20.74 0.82
C HIS A 4 1.01 -19.21 0.80
N ASN A 5 1.88 -18.71 -0.09
CA ASN A 5 1.95 -17.29 -0.41
C ASN A 5 0.69 -16.86 -1.16
N ALA A 6 0.51 -15.55 -1.33
CA ALA A 6 -0.60 -15.02 -2.12
C ALA A 6 -0.61 -15.58 -3.56
N ILE A 7 -1.81 -15.75 -4.09
CA ILE A 7 -2.04 -15.90 -5.54
C ILE A 7 -2.70 -14.63 -6.06
N PHE A 8 -2.65 -14.42 -7.37
CA PHE A 8 -3.05 -13.16 -7.98
C PHE A 8 -4.00 -13.39 -9.15
N VAL A 9 -5.01 -12.53 -9.27
CA VAL A 9 -5.88 -12.45 -10.45
C VAL A 9 -5.72 -11.05 -11.03
N LEU A 10 -5.43 -10.98 -12.33
CA LEU A 10 -5.40 -9.73 -13.08
C LEU A 10 -6.78 -9.48 -13.68
N PHE A 11 -7.24 -8.23 -13.64
CA PHE A 11 -8.53 -7.83 -14.19
C PHE A 11 -8.51 -6.36 -14.59
N CYS A 12 -9.46 -5.94 -15.43
CA CYS A 12 -9.59 -4.55 -15.86
C CYS A 12 -10.73 -3.85 -15.12
N GLY A 13 -10.53 -2.57 -14.81
CA GLY A 13 -11.60 -1.72 -14.28
C GLY A 13 -12.09 -2.14 -12.88
N GLY A 14 -13.41 -2.28 -12.74
CA GLY A 14 -14.10 -2.55 -11.47
C GLY A 14 -14.72 -3.94 -11.36
N GLU A 15 -14.23 -4.93 -12.10
CA GLU A 15 -14.81 -6.28 -12.09
C GLU A 15 -14.75 -6.94 -10.71
N ILE A 16 -13.68 -6.68 -9.96
CA ILE A 16 -13.55 -7.05 -8.56
C ILE A 16 -13.70 -5.78 -7.73
N THR A 17 -14.78 -5.71 -6.97
CA THR A 17 -14.96 -4.73 -5.88
C THR A 17 -15.11 -5.48 -4.58
N LEU A 18 -14.63 -4.90 -3.47
CA LEU A 18 -14.80 -5.49 -2.13
C LEU A 18 -16.27 -5.49 -1.64
N THR A 19 -17.20 -4.98 -2.45
CA THR A 19 -18.64 -4.94 -2.16
C THR A 19 -19.43 -6.06 -2.83
N ASN A 20 -18.84 -6.77 -3.79
CA ASN A 20 -19.47 -7.92 -4.43
C ASN A 20 -19.40 -9.14 -3.47
N GLU A 21 -20.35 -10.06 -3.56
CA GLU A 21 -20.29 -11.31 -2.76
C GLU A 21 -19.25 -12.29 -3.32
N ASP A 22 -19.19 -12.39 -4.65
CA ASP A 22 -18.31 -13.29 -5.36
C ASP A 22 -17.79 -12.69 -6.68
N TYR A 23 -16.68 -13.25 -7.18
CA TYR A 23 -16.13 -12.99 -8.50
C TYR A 23 -16.23 -14.24 -9.39
N ALA A 24 -16.79 -14.04 -10.58
CA ALA A 24 -17.08 -15.08 -11.56
C ALA A 24 -16.84 -14.55 -13.00
N PRO A 25 -15.59 -14.56 -13.49
CA PRO A 25 -15.25 -14.11 -14.84
C PRO A 25 -15.77 -15.07 -15.92
N SER A 26 -15.70 -14.65 -17.18
CA SER A 26 -16.13 -15.45 -18.34
C SER A 26 -15.41 -16.80 -18.44
N SER A 27 -14.14 -16.87 -18.05
CA SER A 27 -13.36 -18.12 -18.02
C SER A 27 -13.99 -19.21 -17.15
N LEU A 28 -14.65 -18.84 -16.05
CA LEU A 28 -15.37 -19.81 -15.22
C LEU A 28 -16.52 -20.50 -15.99
N GLN A 29 -17.16 -19.79 -16.92
CA GLN A 29 -18.24 -20.34 -17.75
C GLN A 29 -17.71 -21.09 -18.97
N SER A 30 -16.66 -20.58 -19.63
CA SER A 30 -16.13 -21.16 -20.87
C SER A 30 -15.16 -22.31 -20.64
N GLU A 31 -14.38 -22.28 -19.55
CA GLU A 31 -13.31 -23.24 -19.26
C GLU A 31 -13.54 -24.02 -17.96
N GLY A 32 -14.39 -23.51 -17.07
CA GLY A 32 -14.75 -24.18 -15.81
C GLY A 32 -13.90 -23.77 -14.60
N TYR A 33 -12.99 -22.82 -14.75
CA TYR A 33 -12.15 -22.30 -13.68
C TYR A 33 -11.72 -20.85 -13.92
N ILE A 34 -11.29 -20.18 -12.86
CA ILE A 34 -10.69 -18.84 -12.91
C ILE A 34 -9.17 -18.98 -13.00
N HIS A 35 -8.53 -18.27 -13.91
CA HIS A 35 -7.07 -18.19 -13.98
C HIS A 35 -6.52 -17.29 -12.88
N ALA A 36 -5.59 -17.82 -12.11
CA ALA A 36 -4.75 -17.05 -11.21
C ALA A 36 -3.27 -17.30 -11.54
N CYS A 37 -2.38 -16.56 -10.89
CA CYS A 37 -0.94 -16.65 -11.07
C CYS A 37 -0.19 -16.46 -9.74
N THR A 38 1.07 -16.87 -9.67
CA THR A 38 2.00 -16.54 -8.56
C THR A 38 2.63 -15.17 -8.80
N ALA A 39 3.33 -14.61 -7.80
CA ALA A 39 3.90 -13.26 -7.92
C ALA A 39 4.86 -13.15 -9.12
N THR A 40 5.69 -14.18 -9.32
CA THR A 40 6.65 -14.29 -10.43
C THR A 40 5.98 -14.44 -11.80
N GLN A 41 4.73 -14.90 -11.85
CA GLN A 41 3.97 -15.09 -13.09
C GLN A 41 3.15 -13.86 -13.50
N VAL A 42 2.96 -12.89 -12.60
CA VAL A 42 2.12 -11.71 -12.87
C VAL A 42 2.61 -10.91 -14.10
N GLU A 43 3.93 -10.74 -14.26
CA GLU A 43 4.48 -9.98 -15.38
C GLU A 43 4.17 -10.66 -16.73
N VAL A 44 4.41 -11.97 -16.86
CA VAL A 44 4.13 -12.68 -18.12
C VAL A 44 2.64 -12.72 -18.43
N VAL A 45 1.77 -12.87 -17.43
CA VAL A 45 0.31 -12.81 -17.60
C VAL A 45 -0.09 -11.42 -18.09
N TYR A 46 0.44 -10.36 -17.46
CA TYR A 46 0.18 -8.99 -17.90
C TYR A 46 0.61 -8.76 -19.35
N GLN A 47 1.85 -9.12 -19.70
CA GLN A 47 2.39 -8.88 -21.04
C GLN A 47 1.57 -9.59 -22.13
N ARG A 48 1.11 -10.81 -21.85
CA ARG A 48 0.37 -11.63 -22.82
C ARG A 48 -1.06 -11.18 -23.01
N PHE A 49 -1.75 -10.80 -21.93
CA PHE A 49 -3.21 -10.63 -21.95
C PHE A 49 -3.70 -9.22 -21.67
N TYR A 50 -2.90 -8.37 -21.01
CA TYR A 50 -3.33 -7.08 -20.47
C TYR A 50 -2.49 -5.88 -20.93
N ALA A 51 -1.36 -6.07 -21.61
CA ALA A 51 -0.41 -5.00 -21.95
C ALA A 51 -1.00 -3.82 -22.77
N ASN A 52 -2.07 -4.09 -23.52
CA ASN A 52 -2.75 -3.08 -24.35
C ASN A 52 -4.03 -2.52 -23.69
N LEU A 53 -4.25 -2.82 -22.41
CA LEU A 53 -5.42 -2.40 -21.66
C LEU A 53 -5.03 -1.35 -20.62
N ASP A 54 -5.90 -0.37 -20.43
CA ASP A 54 -5.77 0.61 -19.37
C ASP A 54 -6.37 0.10 -18.06
N SER A 55 -5.96 0.67 -16.93
CA SER A 55 -6.54 0.40 -15.60
C SER A 55 -6.54 -1.08 -15.20
N VAL A 56 -5.44 -1.78 -15.50
CA VAL A 56 -5.23 -3.16 -15.09
C VAL A 56 -4.89 -3.20 -13.61
N LYS A 57 -5.61 -4.05 -12.89
CA LYS A 57 -5.46 -4.26 -11.45
C LYS A 57 -5.04 -5.68 -11.15
N VAL A 58 -4.45 -5.86 -9.98
CA VAL A 58 -4.04 -7.14 -9.41
C VAL A 58 -4.79 -7.34 -8.10
N ALA A 59 -5.66 -8.35 -8.06
CA ALA A 59 -6.27 -8.80 -6.82
C ALA A 59 -5.28 -9.71 -6.07
N VAL A 60 -4.96 -9.36 -4.83
CA VAL A 60 -4.13 -10.14 -3.93
C VAL A 60 -5.03 -11.11 -3.17
N ILE A 61 -4.83 -12.41 -3.37
CA ILE A 61 -5.72 -13.44 -2.82
C ILE A 61 -4.95 -14.27 -1.78
N ASP A 62 -5.54 -14.41 -0.61
CA ASP A 62 -5.11 -15.40 0.38
C ASP A 62 -5.68 -16.78 0.02
N PRO A 63 -4.86 -17.73 -0.50
CA PRO A 63 -5.36 -19.04 -0.92
C PRO A 63 -5.91 -19.86 0.25
N ARG A 64 -5.56 -19.54 1.51
CA ARG A 64 -6.08 -20.22 2.71
C ARG A 64 -7.56 -19.89 2.97
N ARG A 65 -8.07 -18.83 2.36
CA ARG A 65 -9.44 -18.31 2.52
C ARG A 65 -10.32 -18.59 1.30
N VAL A 66 -9.78 -19.22 0.25
CA VAL A 66 -10.55 -19.57 -0.95
C VAL A 66 -11.43 -20.79 -0.64
N ASN A 67 -12.75 -20.63 -0.81
CA ASN A 67 -13.73 -21.70 -0.58
C ASN A 67 -13.73 -22.74 -1.71
N ALA A 68 -13.53 -22.27 -2.94
CA ALA A 68 -13.49 -23.13 -4.12
C ALA A 68 -12.21 -23.98 -4.16
N LYS A 69 -12.23 -25.06 -4.96
CA LYS A 69 -11.05 -25.92 -5.11
C LYS A 69 -9.95 -25.17 -5.87
N LEU A 70 -8.79 -25.02 -5.23
CA LEU A 70 -7.58 -24.46 -5.83
C LEU A 70 -6.65 -25.58 -6.30
N VAL A 71 -6.24 -25.56 -7.58
CA VAL A 71 -5.35 -26.55 -8.17
C VAL A 71 -4.19 -25.86 -8.88
N PHE A 72 -2.96 -26.33 -8.67
CA PHE A 72 -1.80 -25.90 -9.45
C PHE A 72 -1.57 -26.92 -10.56
N GLU A 73 -1.71 -26.48 -11.82
CA GLU A 73 -1.59 -27.36 -12.99
C GLU A 73 -1.01 -26.62 -14.18
N ALA A 74 -0.52 -27.36 -15.17
CA ALA A 74 0.05 -26.77 -16.37
C ALA A 74 -1.00 -25.89 -17.07
N PRO A 75 -0.59 -24.73 -17.64
CA PRO A 75 -1.52 -23.88 -18.38
C PRO A 75 -2.00 -24.61 -19.64
N SER A 76 -3.22 -24.31 -20.08
CA SER A 76 -3.83 -24.86 -21.30
C SER A 76 -3.00 -24.54 -22.55
N GLU A 77 -2.34 -23.39 -22.56
CA GLU A 77 -1.33 -23.01 -23.55
C GLU A 77 0.04 -22.88 -22.88
N PRO A 78 1.14 -23.39 -23.48
CA PRO A 78 2.47 -23.22 -22.93
C PRO A 78 2.78 -21.75 -22.65
N MET A 79 3.29 -21.50 -21.45
CA MET A 79 3.75 -20.19 -21.01
C MET A 79 5.11 -20.42 -20.34
N ASP A 80 6.16 -19.93 -21.00
CA ASP A 80 7.57 -19.94 -20.56
C ASP A 80 8.05 -21.23 -19.83
N ALA A 81 8.97 -21.09 -18.86
CA ALA A 81 9.53 -22.18 -18.07
C ALA A 81 8.70 -22.51 -16.80
N HIS A 82 7.56 -21.84 -16.59
CA HIS A 82 6.69 -22.06 -15.45
C HIS A 82 5.82 -23.32 -15.65
N THR A 83 5.83 -24.20 -14.66
CA THR A 83 5.27 -25.55 -14.78
C THR A 83 3.87 -25.71 -14.18
N GLY A 84 3.36 -24.72 -13.45
CA GLY A 84 2.01 -24.75 -12.88
C GLY A 84 1.43 -23.36 -12.57
N PHE A 85 0.20 -23.12 -12.99
CA PHE A 85 -0.62 -21.96 -12.66
C PHE A 85 -1.72 -22.36 -11.68
N PRO A 86 -2.06 -21.51 -10.70
CA PRO A 86 -3.22 -21.72 -9.86
C PRO A 86 -4.52 -21.49 -10.65
N HIS A 87 -5.42 -22.48 -10.60
CA HIS A 87 -6.79 -22.40 -11.12
C HIS A 87 -7.79 -22.57 -9.98
N ILE A 88 -8.80 -21.69 -9.94
CA ILE A 88 -9.87 -21.71 -8.95
C ILE A 88 -11.12 -22.30 -9.59
N TYR A 89 -11.48 -23.53 -9.19
CA TYR A 89 -12.62 -24.28 -9.74
C TYR A 89 -13.90 -23.92 -8.99
N GLY A 90 -14.44 -22.75 -9.31
CA GLY A 90 -15.64 -22.19 -8.71
C GLY A 90 -15.56 -20.66 -8.63
N LYS A 91 -16.62 -20.06 -8.11
CA LYS A 91 -16.61 -18.62 -7.85
C LYS A 91 -15.59 -18.28 -6.75
N LEU A 92 -14.89 -17.16 -6.89
CA LEU A 92 -13.98 -16.65 -5.87
C LEU A 92 -14.77 -15.85 -4.83
N ASN A 93 -14.77 -16.31 -3.58
CA ASN A 93 -15.34 -15.55 -2.46
C ASN A 93 -14.45 -14.34 -2.14
N LEU A 94 -15.02 -13.14 -2.09
CA LEU A 94 -14.23 -11.90 -2.01
C LEU A 94 -13.61 -11.63 -0.64
N ASP A 95 -14.05 -12.35 0.39
CA ASP A 95 -13.31 -12.39 1.66
C ASP A 95 -11.88 -12.96 1.49
N ALA A 96 -11.61 -13.76 0.45
CA ALA A 96 -10.26 -14.23 0.13
C ALA A 96 -9.38 -13.17 -0.55
N VAL A 97 -9.97 -12.12 -1.15
CA VAL A 97 -9.23 -11.00 -1.75
C VAL A 97 -8.83 -10.05 -0.63
N VAL A 98 -7.54 -9.93 -0.33
CA VAL A 98 -7.01 -9.16 0.81
C VAL A 98 -6.50 -7.76 0.47
N ASP A 99 -6.18 -7.50 -0.79
CA ASP A 99 -5.91 -6.17 -1.32
C ASP A 99 -6.21 -6.15 -2.83
N ILE A 100 -6.40 -4.94 -3.37
CA ILE A 100 -6.48 -4.70 -4.81
C ILE A 100 -5.55 -3.54 -5.12
N VAL A 101 -4.61 -3.76 -6.02
CA VAL A 101 -3.58 -2.77 -6.37
C VAL A 101 -3.55 -2.55 -7.88
N ASP A 102 -3.29 -1.33 -8.31
CA ASP A 102 -3.02 -1.05 -9.73
C ASP A 102 -1.73 -1.78 -10.14
N TYR A 103 -1.71 -2.37 -11.33
CA TYR A 103 -0.59 -3.20 -11.78
C TYR A 103 0.77 -2.51 -11.64
N GLN A 104 0.84 -1.20 -11.94
CA GLN A 104 2.06 -0.40 -11.86
C GLN A 104 2.63 -0.27 -10.44
N LEU A 105 1.83 -0.56 -9.40
CA LEU A 105 2.23 -0.52 -8.00
C LEU A 105 2.53 -1.93 -7.45
N PHE A 106 2.27 -2.99 -8.20
CA PHE A 106 2.69 -4.35 -7.84
C PHE A 106 4.14 -4.56 -8.26
N THR A 107 4.99 -5.09 -7.36
CA THR A 107 6.44 -5.19 -7.61
C THR A 107 6.92 -6.60 -7.96
N HIS A 108 5.99 -7.52 -8.25
CA HIS A 108 6.29 -8.92 -8.59
C HIS A 108 6.99 -9.71 -7.48
N GLN A 109 6.94 -9.20 -6.25
CA GLN A 109 7.45 -9.89 -5.07
C GLN A 109 6.37 -10.78 -4.46
N GLU A 110 6.82 -11.88 -3.86
CA GLU A 110 5.95 -12.78 -3.11
C GLU A 110 5.34 -12.07 -1.90
N ILE A 111 4.07 -12.37 -1.62
CA ILE A 111 3.38 -11.90 -0.41
C ILE A 111 3.23 -13.11 0.51
N THR A 112 3.97 -13.07 1.60
CA THR A 112 4.09 -14.16 2.58
C THR A 112 2.87 -14.26 3.49
N PRO A 113 2.64 -15.41 4.16
CA PRO A 113 1.48 -15.61 5.04
C PRO A 113 1.33 -14.57 6.16
N ASP A 114 2.42 -14.06 6.71
CA ASP A 114 2.39 -13.02 7.74
C ASP A 114 1.94 -11.66 7.19
N ILE A 115 2.36 -11.29 5.97
CA ILE A 115 1.82 -10.11 5.28
C ILE A 115 0.34 -10.32 4.95
N LEU A 116 -0.04 -11.52 4.47
CA LEU A 116 -1.45 -11.87 4.23
C LEU A 116 -2.30 -11.73 5.48
N ASP A 117 -1.81 -12.18 6.65
CA ASP A 117 -2.54 -12.07 7.92
C ASP A 117 -2.81 -10.60 8.28
N VAL A 118 -1.83 -9.71 8.08
CA VAL A 118 -1.99 -8.27 8.34
C VAL A 118 -2.98 -7.63 7.36
N LEU A 119 -2.84 -7.89 6.05
CA LEU A 119 -3.75 -7.38 5.03
C LEU A 119 -5.19 -7.89 5.24
N ALA A 120 -5.34 -9.18 5.52
CA ALA A 120 -6.62 -9.84 5.81
C ALA A 120 -7.32 -9.27 7.04
N HIS A 121 -6.56 -8.94 8.08
CA HIS A 121 -7.08 -8.45 9.34
C HIS A 121 -7.52 -6.98 9.24
N TYR A 122 -6.65 -6.10 8.72
CA TYR A 122 -6.91 -4.66 8.74
C TYR A 122 -7.67 -4.14 7.52
N ARG A 123 -7.61 -4.83 6.38
CA ARG A 123 -8.29 -4.41 5.13
C ARG A 123 -8.04 -2.93 4.84
N PHE A 124 -6.76 -2.61 4.63
CA PHE A 124 -6.31 -1.24 4.41
C PHE A 124 -6.99 -0.61 3.19
N ASP A 125 -7.22 0.69 3.29
CA ASP A 125 -7.53 1.55 2.17
C ASP A 125 -6.20 2.13 1.62
N ARG A 126 -6.25 2.75 0.43
CA ARG A 126 -5.11 3.50 -0.10
C ARG A 126 -5.30 4.99 0.18
N LEU A 127 -4.31 5.61 0.80
CA LEU A 127 -4.32 7.03 1.05
C LEU A 127 -4.26 7.75 -0.30
N PRO A 128 -5.20 8.67 -0.59
CA PRO A 128 -5.13 9.47 -1.80
C PRO A 128 -3.79 10.21 -1.89
N VAL A 129 -3.36 10.54 -3.11
CA VAL A 129 -2.09 11.24 -3.38
C VAL A 129 -0.84 10.38 -3.11
N GLU A 130 -0.77 9.66 -1.99
CA GLU A 130 0.46 8.96 -1.59
C GLU A 130 0.48 7.47 -1.94
N GLY A 131 -0.68 6.82 -2.01
CA GLY A 131 -0.78 5.37 -2.26
C GLY A 131 -0.39 4.49 -1.05
N THR A 132 -0.15 5.10 0.12
CA THR A 132 0.10 4.40 1.38
C THR A 132 -1.09 3.51 1.75
N LEU A 133 -0.86 2.25 2.12
CA LEU A 133 -1.85 1.42 2.82
C LEU A 133 -2.14 2.04 4.18
N TYR A 134 -3.39 2.45 4.42
CA TYR A 134 -3.78 3.11 5.67
C TYR A 134 -5.17 2.68 6.15
N LYS A 135 -5.43 2.90 7.44
CA LYS A 135 -6.75 2.77 8.05
C LYS A 135 -6.91 3.85 9.11
N SER A 136 -7.97 4.64 9.03
CA SER A 136 -8.37 5.49 10.15
C SER A 136 -8.86 4.62 11.30
N THR A 137 -8.29 4.79 12.49
CA THR A 137 -8.61 3.98 13.68
C THR A 137 -9.33 4.78 14.75
N TRP A 138 -9.15 6.10 14.77
CA TRP A 138 -9.84 6.99 15.69
C TRP A 138 -9.98 8.39 15.09
N ARG A 139 -11.17 8.96 15.24
CA ARG A 139 -11.44 10.40 15.13
C ARG A 139 -12.20 10.79 16.38
N ALA A 140 -11.76 11.86 17.05
CA ALA A 140 -12.43 12.33 18.25
C ALA A 140 -13.84 12.86 17.94
N ASP A 141 -14.81 12.55 18.81
CA ASP A 141 -16.18 13.09 18.72
C ASP A 141 -16.25 14.58 19.07
N ASN A 142 -15.25 15.09 19.82
CA ASN A 142 -15.13 16.49 20.17
C ASN A 142 -14.35 17.26 19.10
N GLU A 143 -14.80 18.48 18.81
CA GLU A 143 -14.21 19.37 17.81
C GLU A 143 -13.78 20.70 18.43
N LEU A 144 -12.84 21.39 17.77
CA LEU A 144 -12.31 22.70 18.19
C LEU A 144 -13.21 23.88 17.75
N GLY A 145 -14.31 23.61 17.04
CA GLY A 145 -15.35 24.58 16.68
C GLY A 145 -15.51 24.83 15.16
N ASP A 146 -14.55 24.40 14.35
CA ASP A 146 -14.52 24.53 12.88
C ASP A 146 -14.62 23.16 12.18
N SER A 147 -15.25 22.18 12.83
CA SER A 147 -15.25 20.76 12.43
C SER A 147 -13.89 20.05 12.51
N THR A 148 -12.83 20.73 12.96
CA THR A 148 -11.55 20.07 13.25
C THR A 148 -11.68 19.21 14.50
N PRO A 149 -11.44 17.90 14.44
CA PRO A 149 -11.50 17.03 15.61
C PRO A 149 -10.35 17.37 16.57
N VAL A 150 -10.56 17.21 17.88
CA VAL A 150 -9.49 17.44 18.86
C VAL A 150 -8.31 16.47 18.71
N GLY A 151 -8.53 15.33 18.04
CA GLY A 151 -7.47 14.41 17.65
C GLY A 151 -7.93 13.30 16.70
N THR A 152 -6.96 12.70 16.02
CA THR A 152 -7.15 11.53 15.15
C THR A 152 -6.01 10.55 15.33
N ALA A 153 -6.27 9.27 15.07
CA ALA A 153 -5.23 8.27 14.88
C ALA A 153 -5.51 7.42 13.65
N MET A 154 -4.44 7.00 13.01
CA MET A 154 -4.47 6.06 11.89
C MET A 154 -3.41 4.99 12.06
N MET A 155 -3.61 3.87 11.39
CA MET A 155 -2.61 2.83 11.16
C MET A 155 -2.20 2.84 9.70
N GLY A 156 -0.93 2.59 9.44
CA GLY A 156 -0.36 2.50 8.10
C GLY A 156 0.54 1.29 7.97
N MET A 157 0.72 0.85 6.73
CA MET A 157 1.62 -0.26 6.41
C MET A 157 2.48 0.10 5.20
N TYR A 158 3.80 0.09 5.35
CA TYR A 158 4.67 0.00 4.18
C TYR A 158 4.83 -1.46 3.77
N CYS A 159 4.86 -1.71 2.47
CA CYS A 159 4.96 -3.05 1.90
C CYS A 159 5.68 -2.98 0.57
N SER A 160 6.75 -3.76 0.42
CA SER A 160 7.56 -3.79 -0.81
C SER A 160 6.80 -4.40 -1.98
N ALA A 161 6.03 -5.47 -1.73
CA ALA A 161 5.25 -6.18 -2.76
C ALA A 161 4.11 -5.34 -3.37
N LEU A 162 3.55 -4.43 -2.57
CA LEU A 162 2.36 -3.63 -2.90
C LEU A 162 2.64 -2.13 -2.98
N LYS A 163 3.91 -1.76 -3.24
CA LYS A 163 4.48 -0.41 -3.26
C LYS A 163 3.66 0.58 -2.42
N SER A 164 3.82 0.47 -1.11
CA SER A 164 3.22 1.40 -0.15
C SER A 164 4.31 2.25 0.48
N VAL A 165 4.27 3.56 0.21
CA VAL A 165 5.21 4.58 0.70
C VAL A 165 4.41 5.83 1.06
N SER A 166 4.99 6.72 1.86
CA SER A 166 4.48 8.08 2.08
C SER A 166 5.28 9.05 1.22
N CYS A 167 4.60 9.83 0.39
CA CYS A 167 5.23 10.84 -0.44
C CYS A 167 5.60 12.06 0.41
N PHE A 168 6.49 12.92 -0.10
CA PHE A 168 6.76 14.17 0.61
C PHE A 168 5.50 15.01 0.73
N HIS A 169 5.13 15.29 1.98
CA HIS A 169 4.02 16.15 2.34
C HIS A 169 4.35 16.90 3.63
N ARG A 170 3.57 17.92 3.96
CA ARG A 170 3.65 18.61 5.25
C ARG A 170 2.27 18.84 5.80
N LEU A 171 2.22 19.04 7.12
CA LEU A 171 1.00 19.26 7.85
C LEU A 171 1.03 20.62 8.54
N THR A 172 -0.13 21.24 8.73
CA THR A 172 -0.25 22.49 9.52
C THR A 172 -0.20 22.26 11.03
N HIS A 173 -0.27 21.00 11.46
CA HIS A 173 -0.19 20.57 12.85
C HIS A 173 0.89 19.50 13.02
N ASP A 174 1.32 19.29 14.26
CA ASP A 174 2.27 18.22 14.58
C ASP A 174 1.66 16.84 14.34
N GLU A 175 2.50 15.91 13.93
CA GLU A 175 2.16 14.49 13.83
C GLU A 175 3.13 13.65 14.67
N VAL A 176 2.59 12.66 15.40
CA VAL A 176 3.40 11.71 16.15
C VAL A 176 3.35 10.36 15.44
N TRP A 177 4.51 9.89 14.97
CA TRP A 177 4.69 8.59 14.34
C TRP A 177 5.04 7.53 15.38
N HIS A 178 4.52 6.32 15.17
CA HIS A 178 4.72 5.17 16.04
C HIS A 178 5.10 3.95 15.19
N PHE A 179 6.18 3.25 15.56
CA PHE A 179 6.49 1.93 15.02
C PHE A 179 5.71 0.85 15.80
N TYR A 180 5.08 -0.08 15.10
CA TYR A 180 4.36 -1.20 15.74
C TYR A 180 5.02 -2.56 15.50
N GLN A 181 5.29 -2.92 14.24
CA GLN A 181 5.80 -4.25 13.90
C GLN A 181 6.47 -4.25 12.52
N GLY A 182 7.33 -5.25 12.26
CA GLY A 182 7.89 -5.54 10.94
C GLY A 182 9.34 -5.09 10.83
N ASP A 183 9.74 -4.75 9.62
CA ASP A 183 11.07 -4.25 9.31
C ASP A 183 11.20 -2.76 9.60
N ALA A 184 12.43 -2.30 9.76
CA ALA A 184 12.67 -0.87 9.95
C ALA A 184 12.25 -0.06 8.71
N PHE A 185 11.84 1.18 8.93
CA PHE A 185 11.55 2.13 7.86
C PHE A 185 12.19 3.48 8.12
N ASN A 186 12.41 4.25 7.06
CA ASN A 186 12.98 5.58 7.16
C ASN A 186 11.86 6.62 7.15
N LEU A 187 12.00 7.63 8.02
CA LEU A 187 11.29 8.89 7.91
C LEU A 187 12.29 9.97 7.51
N TYR A 188 11.99 10.67 6.42
CA TYR A 188 12.79 11.75 5.86
C TYR A 188 12.15 13.08 6.20
N LEU A 189 12.89 13.95 6.87
CA LEU A 189 12.41 15.25 7.35
C LEU A 189 13.21 16.35 6.66
N LEU A 190 12.52 17.31 6.04
CA LEU A 190 13.14 18.50 5.46
C LEU A 190 12.61 19.74 6.18
N TYR A 191 13.50 20.41 6.90
CA TYR A 191 13.18 21.53 7.77
C TYR A 191 13.20 22.86 7.01
N PRO A 192 12.34 23.82 7.38
CA PRO A 192 12.28 25.13 6.70
C PRO A 192 13.58 25.94 6.70
N ASP A 193 14.54 25.62 7.58
CA ASP A 193 15.87 26.25 7.61
C ASP A 193 16.85 25.68 6.56
N GLY A 194 16.39 24.75 5.73
CA GLY A 194 17.18 24.09 4.69
C GLY A 194 17.92 22.84 5.16
N THR A 195 17.80 22.46 6.44
CA THR A 195 18.42 21.22 6.94
C THR A 195 17.53 20.01 6.70
N SER A 196 18.13 18.82 6.65
CA SER A 196 17.42 17.55 6.52
C SER A 196 17.87 16.53 7.56
N GLN A 197 16.97 15.58 7.86
CA GLN A 197 17.21 14.49 8.79
C GLN A 197 16.57 13.21 8.29
N THR A 198 17.20 12.07 8.57
CA THR A 198 16.56 10.75 8.44
C THR A 198 16.43 10.12 9.82
N ILE A 199 15.22 9.75 10.21
CA ILE A 199 14.94 8.96 11.42
C ILE A 199 14.66 7.53 10.98
N VAL A 200 15.34 6.56 11.59
CA VAL A 200 15.07 5.15 11.33
C VAL A 200 14.10 4.64 12.39
N MET A 201 12.90 4.28 11.97
CA MET A 201 11.86 3.73 12.83
C MET A 201 12.00 2.21 12.92
N GLY A 202 12.00 1.67 14.14
CA GLY A 202 12.19 0.25 14.40
C GLY A 202 12.64 -0.04 15.83
N THR A 203 13.03 -1.28 16.10
CA THR A 203 13.32 -1.79 17.45
C THR A 203 14.80 -2.08 17.71
N ASP A 204 15.69 -1.86 16.73
CA ASP A 204 17.14 -2.00 16.94
C ASP A 204 17.72 -0.74 17.60
N PHE A 205 17.48 -0.61 18.91
CA PHE A 205 17.94 0.52 19.72
C PHE A 205 19.47 0.63 19.76
N SER A 206 20.19 -0.48 19.55
CA SER A 206 21.65 -0.47 19.48
C SER A 206 22.17 0.34 18.28
N LYS A 207 21.35 0.50 17.25
CA LYS A 207 21.61 1.32 16.06
C LYS A 207 20.91 2.68 16.11
N GLY A 208 20.32 3.06 17.24
CA GLY A 208 19.61 4.34 17.41
C GLY A 208 18.25 4.40 16.74
N GLN A 209 17.63 3.25 16.41
CA GLN A 209 16.27 3.23 15.90
C GLN A 209 15.27 3.74 16.96
N GLN A 210 14.19 4.34 16.49
CA GLN A 210 13.15 4.93 17.35
C GLN A 210 11.81 4.21 17.13
N ILE A 211 11.04 4.05 18.19
CA ILE A 211 9.67 3.53 18.09
C ILE A 211 8.62 4.63 18.09
N GLN A 212 8.99 5.87 18.42
CA GLN A 212 8.11 7.01 18.40
C GLN A 212 8.90 8.28 18.10
N CYS A 213 8.37 9.14 17.23
CA CYS A 213 8.94 10.46 16.99
C CYS A 213 7.85 11.48 16.67
N ARG A 214 8.09 12.75 17.03
CA ARG A 214 7.25 13.89 16.66
C ARG A 214 7.81 14.55 15.42
N ILE A 215 6.95 14.83 14.46
CA ILE A 215 7.23 15.65 13.30
C ILE A 215 6.56 17.02 13.52
N PRO A 216 7.34 18.11 13.63
CA PRO A 216 6.78 19.44 13.82
C PRO A 216 5.96 19.91 12.60
N ALA A 217 4.90 20.68 12.85
CA ALA A 217 4.13 21.36 11.80
C ALA A 217 5.04 22.12 10.82
N GLY A 218 4.71 22.06 9.53
CA GLY A 218 5.42 22.72 8.45
C GLY A 218 6.72 22.05 7.97
N VAL A 219 7.17 20.97 8.64
CA VAL A 219 8.29 20.13 8.18
C VAL A 219 7.78 19.21 7.08
N TRP A 220 8.53 19.14 5.96
CA TRP A 220 8.25 18.14 4.94
C TRP A 220 8.66 16.77 5.46
N GLN A 221 7.76 15.81 5.37
CA GLN A 221 7.96 14.44 5.79
C GLN A 221 7.62 13.46 4.67
N ALA A 222 8.36 12.36 4.60
CA ALA A 222 8.08 11.23 3.73
C ALA A 222 8.61 9.95 4.38
N GLY A 223 8.15 8.78 3.93
CA GLY A 223 8.63 7.53 4.50
C GLY A 223 8.53 6.34 3.56
N GLU A 224 9.50 5.43 3.69
CA GLU A 224 9.56 4.18 2.95
C GLU A 224 10.28 3.11 3.78
N LEU A 225 10.05 1.84 3.46
CA LEU A 225 10.79 0.72 4.04
C LEU A 225 12.30 0.93 3.90
N ALA A 226 13.04 0.56 4.94
CA ALA A 226 14.48 0.49 4.82
C ALA A 226 14.86 -0.56 3.74
N PRO A 227 15.99 -0.39 3.03
CA PRO A 227 16.40 -1.33 1.99
C PRO A 227 16.40 -2.78 2.48
N GLY A 228 15.70 -3.65 1.74
CA GLY A 228 15.56 -5.08 2.06
C GLY A 228 14.35 -5.43 2.96
N GLY A 229 13.67 -4.44 3.54
CA GLY A 229 12.44 -4.65 4.30
C GLY A 229 11.29 -5.14 3.42
N GLN A 230 10.44 -5.99 3.98
CA GLN A 230 9.27 -6.57 3.31
C GLN A 230 7.99 -5.83 3.68
N TYR A 231 7.81 -5.56 4.98
CA TYR A 231 6.71 -4.75 5.47
C TYR A 231 7.01 -4.10 6.81
N ALA A 232 6.31 -3.01 7.11
CA ALA A 232 6.35 -2.35 8.41
C ALA A 232 4.98 -1.78 8.74
N LEU A 233 4.48 -2.08 9.94
CA LEU A 233 3.25 -1.51 10.48
C LEU A 233 3.60 -0.35 11.40
N PHE A 234 2.89 0.76 11.20
CA PHE A 234 3.07 1.99 11.96
C PHE A 234 1.72 2.64 12.27
N GLY A 235 1.76 3.67 13.10
CA GLY A 235 0.61 4.52 13.37
C GLY A 235 0.99 5.99 13.43
N CYS A 236 0.03 6.85 13.15
CA CYS A 236 0.17 8.29 13.30
C CYS A 236 -0.94 8.83 14.18
N THR A 237 -0.61 9.75 15.08
CA THR A 237 -1.57 10.47 15.92
C THR A 237 -1.37 11.98 15.74
N MET A 238 -2.47 12.72 15.64
CA MET A 238 -2.47 14.17 15.53
C MET A 238 -3.43 14.80 16.55
N ALA A 239 -3.05 15.97 17.06
CA ALA A 239 -3.87 16.84 17.90
C ALA A 239 -3.44 18.31 17.67
N PRO A 240 -4.26 19.18 17.04
CA PRO A 240 -5.57 18.90 16.43
C PRO A 240 -5.53 17.76 15.41
N GLY A 241 -6.64 17.05 15.27
CA GLY A 241 -6.70 15.87 14.40
C GLY A 241 -6.70 16.24 12.92
N PHE A 242 -6.35 15.25 12.10
CA PHE A 242 -6.21 15.37 10.66
C PHE A 242 -7.53 15.76 9.99
N THR A 243 -7.44 16.71 9.07
CA THR A 243 -8.44 17.00 8.04
C THR A 243 -7.72 17.15 6.70
N GLY A 244 -8.42 16.94 5.58
CA GLY A 244 -7.80 17.14 4.26
C GLY A 244 -7.18 18.54 4.06
N ASP A 245 -7.69 19.55 4.76
CA ASP A 245 -7.23 20.94 4.68
C ASP A 245 -5.90 21.19 5.39
N CYS A 246 -5.50 20.32 6.32
CA CYS A 246 -4.19 20.45 6.99
C CYS A 246 -3.05 19.84 6.18
N PHE A 247 -3.32 19.20 5.04
CA PHE A 247 -2.35 18.47 4.22
C PHE A 247 -1.91 19.25 2.98
N GLU A 248 -0.60 19.21 2.72
CA GLU A 248 -0.02 19.70 1.47
C GLU A 248 1.03 18.69 0.98
N ALA A 249 0.83 18.14 -0.22
CA ALA A 249 1.84 17.31 -0.89
C ALA A 249 2.85 18.18 -1.65
N ALA A 250 4.08 17.69 -1.73
CA ALA A 250 5.19 18.44 -2.29
C ALA A 250 5.20 18.48 -3.82
N ASP A 251 5.67 19.61 -4.35
CA ASP A 251 6.35 19.65 -5.65
C ASP A 251 7.78 19.12 -5.47
N HIS A 252 8.02 17.91 -5.98
CA HIS A 252 9.30 17.23 -5.85
C HIS A 252 10.43 17.94 -6.61
N ASP A 253 10.15 18.66 -7.69
CA ASP A 253 11.16 19.42 -8.43
C ASP A 253 11.58 20.66 -7.64
N ALA A 254 10.63 21.34 -6.99
CA ALA A 254 10.93 22.42 -6.07
C ALA A 254 11.72 21.91 -4.85
N LEU A 255 11.31 20.78 -4.25
CA LEU A 255 12.04 20.20 -3.10
C LEU A 255 13.49 19.85 -3.45
N LYS A 256 13.75 19.29 -4.64
CA LYS A 256 15.12 18.98 -5.09
C LYS A 256 16.01 20.21 -5.20
N GLN A 257 15.45 21.38 -5.52
CA GLN A 257 16.21 22.62 -5.57
C GLN A 257 16.53 23.13 -4.16
N SER A 258 15.60 22.99 -3.22
CA SER A 258 15.77 23.42 -1.83
C SER A 258 16.61 22.46 -0.98
N TYR A 259 16.55 21.16 -1.26
CA TYR A 259 17.21 20.09 -0.51
C TYR A 259 17.96 19.14 -1.47
N PRO A 260 19.03 19.62 -2.13
CA PRO A 260 19.73 18.86 -3.17
C PRO A 260 20.31 17.53 -2.68
N GLU A 261 20.68 17.42 -1.40
CA GLU A 261 21.17 16.20 -0.78
C GLU A 261 20.09 15.10 -0.67
N MET A 262 18.81 15.50 -0.69
CA MET A 262 17.66 14.59 -0.63
C MET A 262 17.06 14.29 -2.00
N ALA A 263 17.72 14.71 -3.10
CA ALA A 263 17.15 14.59 -4.43
C ALA A 263 16.87 13.14 -4.88
N ALA A 264 17.72 12.20 -4.47
CA ALA A 264 17.50 10.78 -4.76
C ALA A 264 16.25 10.24 -4.06
N VAL A 265 15.95 10.70 -2.85
CA VAL A 265 14.75 10.31 -2.08
C VAL A 265 13.53 10.96 -2.72
N CYS A 266 13.60 12.26 -3.06
CA CYS A 266 12.52 12.96 -3.74
C CYS A 266 12.11 12.25 -5.04
N ASN A 267 13.07 11.77 -5.84
CA ASN A 267 12.75 11.03 -7.07
C ASN A 267 12.08 9.67 -6.81
N ARG A 268 12.46 8.96 -5.74
CA ARG A 268 11.83 7.67 -5.40
C ARG A 268 10.39 7.83 -4.94
N LEU A 269 10.12 8.91 -4.20
CA LEU A 269 8.84 9.17 -3.54
C LEU A 269 7.93 10.12 -4.33
N ALA A 270 8.33 10.54 -5.53
CA ALA A 270 7.53 11.34 -6.46
C ALA A 270 6.48 10.49 -7.21
N ILE A 271 5.61 9.80 -6.46
CA ILE A 271 4.53 8.97 -7.05
C ILE A 271 3.14 9.62 -6.93
N ASN A 272 3.08 10.86 -6.47
CA ASN A 272 1.85 11.62 -6.26
C ASN A 272 1.19 12.13 -7.54
N ASN A 273 1.73 11.82 -8.72
CA ASN A 273 1.19 12.28 -10.02
C ASN A 273 0.97 13.80 -10.09
N HIS A 274 1.83 14.58 -9.43
CA HIS A 274 1.72 16.05 -9.30
C HIS A 274 0.52 16.57 -8.48
N GLU A 275 -0.23 15.69 -7.82
CA GLU A 275 -1.28 16.09 -6.89
C GLU A 275 -0.66 16.71 -5.62
N THR A 276 -1.17 17.88 -5.23
CA THR A 276 -0.65 18.65 -4.09
C THR A 276 -1.62 18.73 -2.92
N LYS A 277 -2.85 18.23 -3.10
CA LYS A 277 -3.93 18.32 -2.11
C LYS A 277 -4.71 17.02 -2.03
N MET A 278 -5.28 16.75 -0.86
CA MET A 278 -6.25 15.67 -0.72
C MET A 278 -7.50 15.94 -1.57
N PRO A 279 -8.22 14.89 -2.01
CA PRO A 279 -9.50 15.05 -2.68
C PRO A 279 -10.50 15.85 -1.85
N ALA A 280 -11.37 16.61 -2.51
CA ALA A 280 -12.39 17.41 -1.83
C ALA A 280 -13.29 16.50 -0.94
N GLY A 281 -13.47 16.90 0.32
CA GLY A 281 -14.26 16.14 1.31
C GLY A 281 -13.54 14.94 1.92
N PHE A 282 -12.26 14.70 1.60
CA PHE A 282 -11.49 13.68 2.27
C PHE A 282 -11.22 14.06 3.73
N ALA A 283 -11.64 13.19 4.66
CA ALA A 283 -11.50 13.39 6.10
C ALA A 283 -12.01 14.74 6.63
N SER A 284 -13.04 15.30 5.97
CA SER A 284 -13.78 16.48 6.45
C SER A 284 -14.60 16.15 7.69
#